data_AF-A0A8J3HJ66-F1
#
_entry.id   AF-A0A8J3HJ66-F1
#
_cell.length_a   1.000
_cell.length_b   1.000
_cell.length_c   1.000
_cell.angle_alpha   90.00
_cell.angle_beta   90.00
_cell.angle_gamma   90.00
#
_symmetry.space_group_name_H-M   'P 1'
#
loop_
_entity.id
_entity.type
_entity.pdbx_description
1 polymer ?
#
loop_
_entity_poly.entity_id
_entity_poly.type
_entity_poly.pdbx_seq_one_letter_code
_entity_poly.pdbx_strand_id
1 'polypeptide(L)' 'MPQRAWSNKRERQYEHIKASAEERGKSEKVAEEIAAQTVNKERARAGEARESSALSRNDISSGR' A
#
# COMPACT_ATOMS: atom_id res chain seq x y z
N MET A 1 -6.50 -2.64 -13.54
CA MET A 1 -5.17 -2.59 -12.88
C MET A 1 -4.37 -3.79 -13.36
N PRO A 2 -3.15 -3.66 -13.92
CA PRO A 2 -2.43 -4.81 -14.46
C PRO A 2 -1.92 -5.72 -13.32
N GLN A 3 -2.42 -6.96 -13.35
CA GLN A 3 -2.39 -8.04 -12.36
C GLN A 3 -1.00 -8.71 -12.16
N ARG A 4 0.13 -8.01 -12.37
CA ARG A 4 1.47 -8.64 -12.35
C ARG A 4 2.58 -7.88 -11.61
N ALA A 5 2.23 -6.94 -10.73
CA ALA A 5 3.21 -6.21 -9.93
C ALA A 5 3.27 -6.64 -8.45
N TRP A 6 2.19 -7.21 -7.92
CA TRP A 6 2.02 -7.48 -6.50
C TRP A 6 1.83 -8.97 -6.24
N SER A 7 2.25 -9.43 -5.05
CA SER A 7 1.95 -10.79 -4.62
C SER A 7 0.52 -10.87 -4.09
N ASN A 8 -0.07 -12.07 -4.07
CA ASN A 8 -1.42 -12.30 -3.52
C ASN A 8 -1.59 -11.73 -2.09
N LYS A 9 -0.51 -11.70 -1.30
CA LYS A 9 -0.52 -11.09 0.04
C LYS A 9 -0.72 -9.57 -0.03
N ARG A 10 -0.01 -8.90 -0.95
CA ARG A 10 -0.07 -7.44 -1.13
C ARG A 10 -1.39 -6.99 -1.74
N GLU A 11 -1.96 -7.79 -2.64
CA GLU A 11 -3.30 -7.54 -3.18
C GLU A 11 -4.36 -7.58 -2.08
N ARG A 12 -4.33 -8.60 -1.19
CA ARG A 12 -5.27 -8.66 -0.05
C ARG A 12 -5.11 -7.48 0.92
N GLN A 13 -3.87 -7.06 1.17
CA GLN A 13 -3.61 -5.87 2.01
C GLN A 13 -4.17 -4.60 1.36
N TYR A 14 -3.98 -4.44 0.04
CA TYR A 14 -4.52 -3.31 -0.70
C TYR A 14 -6.04 -3.21 -0.54
N GLU A 15 -6.75 -4.30 -0.84
CA GLU A 15 -8.21 -4.34 -0.72
C GLU A 15 -8.68 -4.05 0.71
N HIS A 16 -8.00 -4.62 1.71
CA HIS A 16 -8.36 -4.38 3.11
C HIS A 16 -8.19 -2.91 3.52
N ILE A 17 -7.11 -2.26 3.08
CA ILE A 17 -6.86 -0.84 3.39
C ILE A 17 -7.82 0.06 2.61
N LYS A 18 -8.10 -0.25 1.34
CA LYS A 18 -9.09 0.48 0.52
C LYS A 18 -10.45 0.45 1.21
N ALA A 19 -10.94 -0.75 1.55
CA ALA A 19 -12.22 -0.92 2.25
C ALA A 19 -12.26 -0.15 3.57
N SER A 20 -11.22 -0.25 4.40
CA SER A 20 -11.14 0.49 5.67
C SER A 20 -11.11 2.02 5.47
N ALA A 21 -10.52 2.52 4.40
CA ALA A 21 -10.53 3.95 4.09
C ALA A 21 -11.91 4.42 3.61
N GLU A 22 -12.60 3.62 2.79
CA GLU A 22 -13.98 3.88 2.35
C GLU A 22 -14.96 3.86 3.53
N GLU A 23 -14.84 2.89 4.44
CA GLU A 23 -15.63 2.81 5.67
C GLU A 23 -15.44 4.06 6.56
N ARG A 24 -14.26 4.68 6.52
CA ARG A 24 -13.96 5.95 7.21
C ARG A 24 -14.42 7.19 6.44
N GLY A 25 -15.18 7.01 5.36
CA GLY A 25 -15.77 8.09 4.57
C GLY A 25 -14.82 8.72 3.55
N LYS A 26 -13.70 8.07 3.21
CA LYS A 26 -12.86 8.52 2.09
C LYS A 26 -13.53 8.16 0.76
N SER A 27 -13.39 9.04 -0.24
CA SER A 27 -13.81 8.71 -1.60
C SER A 27 -12.97 7.56 -2.14
N GLU A 28 -13.54 6.76 -3.04
CA GLU A 28 -12.89 5.60 -3.65
C GLU A 28 -11.48 5.95 -4.18
N LYS A 29 -11.36 7.05 -4.93
CA LYS A 29 -10.06 7.51 -5.45
C LYS A 29 -9.02 7.74 -4.36
N VAL A 30 -9.44 8.34 -3.24
CA VAL A 30 -8.54 8.60 -2.10
C VAL A 30 -8.22 7.31 -1.35
N ALA A 31 -9.20 6.42 -1.20
CA ALA A 31 -9.00 5.11 -0.58
C ALA A 31 -7.99 4.25 -1.37
N GLU A 32 -8.11 4.22 -2.70
CA GLU A 32 -7.19 3.54 -3.60
C GLU A 32 -5.76 4.10 -3.48
N GLU A 33 -5.61 5.42 -3.41
CA GLU A 33 -4.32 6.06 -3.24
C GLU A 33 -3.69 5.70 -1.89
N ILE A 34 -4.45 5.77 -0.80
CA ILE A 34 -4.00 5.39 0.54
C ILE A 34 -3.54 3.93 0.57
N ALA A 35 -4.33 3.04 -0.01
CA ALA A 35 -4.02 1.62 -0.09
C ALA A 35 -2.74 1.37 -0.90
N ALA A 36 -2.60 1.99 -2.08
CA ALA A 36 -1.44 1.85 -2.94
C ALA A 36 -0.16 2.37 -2.26
N GLN A 37 -0.22 3.57 -1.65
CA GLN A 37 0.95 4.14 -0.96
C GLN A 37 1.39 3.26 0.22
N THR A 38 0.43 2.77 1.01
CA THR A 38 0.72 1.93 2.17
C THR A 38 1.39 0.61 1.74
N VAL A 39 0.82 -0.07 0.75
CA VAL A 39 1.39 -1.32 0.22
C VAL A 39 2.77 -1.09 -0.42
N ASN A 40 2.95 -0.02 -1.20
CA ASN A 40 4.24 0.29 -1.80
C ASN A 40 5.32 0.57 -0.75
N LYS A 41 4.98 1.24 0.36
CA LYS A 41 5.90 1.46 1.48
C LYS A 41 6.30 0.16 2.15
N GLU A 42 5.34 -0.73 2.41
CA GLU A 42 5.66 -2.04 2.99
C GLU A 42 6.50 -2.91 2.05
N ARG A 43 6.23 -2.88 0.75
CA ARG A 43 7.05 -3.58 -0.24
C ARG A 43 8.48 -3.04 -0.29
N ALA A 44 8.65 -1.72 -0.21
CA ALA A 44 9.96 -1.10 -0.14
C ALA A 44 10.74 -1.55 1.11
N ARG A 45 10.09 -1.62 2.27
CA ARG A 45 10.70 -2.13 3.52
C ARG A 45 11.02 -3.61 3.48
N ALA A 46 10.17 -4.42 2.87
CA ALA A 46 10.35 -5.86 2.76
C ALA A 46 11.33 -6.26 1.64
N GLY A 47 11.83 -5.30 0.84
CA GLY A 47 12.68 -5.60 -0.32
C GLY A 47 11.95 -6.21 -1.51
N GLU A 48 10.62 -6.16 -1.53
CA GLU A 48 9.76 -6.71 -2.60
C GLU A 48 9.56 -5.72 -3.77
N ALA A 49 9.99 -4.47 -3.60
CA ALA A 49 9.91 -3.45 -4.64
C ALA A 49 11.22 -3.41 -5.44
N ARG A 50 11.10 -3.46 -6.77
CA ARG A 50 12.25 -3.36 -7.71
C ARG A 50 13.05 -2.07 -7.49
N GLU A 51 12.35 -0.98 -7.22
CA GLU A 51 12.91 0.32 -6.90
C GLU A 51 12.34 0.80 -5.58
N SER A 52 13.16 1.43 -4.75
CA SER A 52 12.71 2.02 -3.50
C SER A 52 13.62 3.17 -3.08
N SER A 53 12.99 4.26 -2.60
CA SER A 53 13.70 5.40 -2.03
C SER A 53 14.10 5.11 -0.58
N ALA A 54 15.11 5.84 -0.08
CA ALA A 54 15.51 5.73 1.33
C ALA A 54 14.36 6.07 2.29
N LEU A 55 13.55 7.07 1.94
CA LEU A 55 12.37 7.48 2.71
C LEU A 55 11.34 6.36 2.80
N SER A 56 11.01 5.68 1.69
CA SER A 56 10.04 4.58 1.72
C SER A 56 10.48 3.41 2.62
N ARG A 57 11.78 3.25 2.86
CA ARG A 57 12.33 2.23 3.77
C ARG A 57 12.38 2.71 5.22
N ASN A 58 12.87 3.93 5.45
CA ASN A 58 13.26 4.40 6.79
C ASN A 58 12.22 5.30 7.47
N ASP A 59 11.20 5.77 6.75
CA ASP A 59 10.15 6.62 7.30
C ASP A 59 9.28 5.86 8.33
N ILE A 60 8.49 6.58 9.12
CA ILE A 60 7.64 6.04 10.19
C ILE A 60 6.68 4.98 9.62
N SER A 61 6.58 3.85 10.33
CA SER A 61 5.74 2.70 9.94
C SER A 61 4.27 3.02 10.06
N SER A 62 3.46 2.53 9.12
CA SER A 62 2.00 2.75 9.08
C SER A 62 1.22 2.09 10.23
N GLY A 63 1.90 1.33 11.10
CA GLY A 63 1.35 0.73 12.31
C GLY A 63 1.82 1.38 13.61
N ARG A 64 2.34 2.62 13.55
CA ARG A 64 2.66 3.45 14.71
C ARG A 64 1.64 4.56 14.87
#